data_AF-A0A6M8EY26-F1
#
_entry.id   AF-A0A6M8EY26-F1
#
_cell.length_a   1.000
_cell.length_b   1.000
_cell.length_c   1.000
_cell.angle_alpha   90.00
_cell.angle_beta   90.00
_cell.angle_gamma   90.00
#
_symmetry.space_group_name_H-M   'P 1'
#
loop_
_entity.id
_entity.type
_entity.pdbx_description
1 polymer ?
#
loop_
_entity_poly.entity_id
_entity_poly.type
_entity_poly.pdbx_seq_one_letter_code
_entity_poly.pdbx_strand_id
1 'polypeptide(L)'
;MKHISSPNHKINKRLNKLYPPSIAELAINDIIDLIFKYKQRIKSQEYHLSQKDIVLITYGDQVSKNHEASLKTLNDFMDNHLKGVINSVHILPFYPYSSDDGFSVVNYSAVDPHMGSWREIEEISKNYRLMVDGVINHISQFSDWFRAYLSGDPYFQDFFIDLDPSIDLSKVVRPRASPLLSEFVDDDGKIHNIWTTFSKDQVDLNYKSHRVLRNVLDALFYYIEKGATLIRLDAIAFIWKEIGTQCVHLPQTHELIQLMRDVLHEVAPEVIIITETNVPHHENVSYFGSGDDEAQMVYNFALPPLLVHSILNGNTKTLNSWAKTLTLPSDKVCFFNFTASHDGIGLRPVKDILKDEEVDFIVQKVQEHGGLVSFRAEEDGTKTPYELNCSYIDALTNPNEDDAIRLKRLLVTQATVLAMPGVPGIYFHSLVGSRNYRDGVKHTGVNRTINREKYHIDWLENELSKQGSLAKSVFDSYKRLISIRINEEAFNPFGKFNFLDMGEKIFAIDNVCAKGVERIIAIHNFSNEEVICILPKNIKLPLYDILSTNYGVLSQEENEQKREFKLAPYQIMWLKGTI
;
A
#
# COMPACT_ATOMS: atom_id res chain seq x y z
N MET A 1 10.51 -32.12 8.98
CA MET A 1 11.15 -31.10 8.13
C MET A 1 12.65 -31.37 8.10
N LYS A 2 13.34 -31.06 6.99
CA LYS A 2 14.81 -31.10 6.95
C LYS A 2 15.34 -29.95 7.80
N HIS A 3 16.46 -30.14 8.49
CA HIS A 3 17.09 -29.05 9.25
C HIS A 3 17.52 -27.91 8.30
N ILE A 4 17.51 -26.65 8.75
CA ILE A 4 17.85 -25.49 7.89
C ILE A 4 19.25 -25.63 7.29
N SER A 5 20.21 -26.20 8.02
CA SER A 5 21.57 -26.45 7.52
C SER A 5 21.66 -27.53 6.42
N SER A 6 20.60 -28.29 6.14
CA SER A 6 20.63 -29.25 5.04
C SER A 6 20.71 -28.52 3.69
N PRO A 7 21.61 -28.91 2.76
CA PRO A 7 21.71 -28.31 1.41
C PRO A 7 20.41 -28.34 0.60
N ASN A 8 19.51 -29.26 0.96
CA ASN A 8 18.20 -29.39 0.34
C ASN A 8 17.10 -28.50 0.94
N HIS A 9 17.38 -27.77 2.03
CA HIS A 9 16.42 -26.88 2.67
C HIS A 9 16.24 -25.60 1.83
N LYS A 10 15.02 -25.06 1.77
CA LYS A 10 14.70 -23.87 0.96
C LYS A 10 15.59 -22.68 1.32
N ILE A 11 15.61 -22.27 2.59
CA ILE A 11 16.44 -21.16 3.12
C ILE A 11 17.91 -21.31 2.71
N ASN A 12 18.50 -22.51 2.88
CA ASN A 12 19.90 -22.78 2.54
C ASN A 12 20.17 -22.59 1.03
N LYS A 13 19.28 -23.10 0.18
CA LYS A 13 19.40 -22.90 -1.28
C LYS A 13 19.34 -21.43 -1.66
N ARG A 14 18.44 -20.65 -1.06
CA ARG A 14 18.29 -19.21 -1.34
C ARG A 14 19.54 -18.44 -0.94
N LEU A 15 20.08 -18.71 0.25
CA LEU A 15 21.34 -18.10 0.71
C LEU A 15 22.51 -18.39 -0.22
N ASN A 16 22.64 -19.62 -0.73
CA ASN A 16 23.70 -19.98 -1.68
C ASN A 16 23.52 -19.36 -3.08
N LYS A 17 22.34 -18.81 -3.41
CA LYS A 17 22.17 -17.99 -4.63
C LYS A 17 22.58 -16.54 -4.42
N LEU A 18 22.42 -16.02 -3.19
CA LEU A 18 22.72 -14.63 -2.84
C LEU A 18 24.18 -14.43 -2.45
N TYR A 19 24.78 -15.42 -1.79
CA TYR A 19 26.08 -15.30 -1.15
C TYR A 19 27.06 -16.39 -1.60
N PRO A 20 28.37 -16.09 -1.65
CA PRO A 20 29.40 -17.12 -1.78
C PRO A 20 29.29 -18.17 -0.67
N PRO A 21 29.72 -19.43 -0.89
CA PRO A 21 29.49 -20.53 0.04
C PRO A 21 29.92 -20.27 1.49
N SER A 22 31.07 -19.63 1.71
CA SER A 22 31.56 -19.30 3.05
C SER A 22 30.68 -18.28 3.78
N ILE A 23 30.17 -17.28 3.06
CA ILE A 23 29.26 -16.27 3.62
C ILE A 23 27.86 -16.86 3.82
N ALA A 24 27.41 -17.72 2.91
CA ALA A 24 26.14 -18.43 3.05
C ALA A 24 26.11 -19.31 4.31
N GLU A 25 27.22 -20.00 4.64
CA GLU A 25 27.31 -20.79 5.88
C GLU A 25 27.18 -19.93 7.15
N LEU A 26 27.84 -18.76 7.19
CA LEU A 26 27.69 -17.81 8.29
C LEU A 26 26.24 -17.30 8.40
N ALA A 27 25.63 -16.92 7.27
CA ALA A 27 24.25 -16.47 7.21
C ALA A 27 23.26 -17.54 7.69
N ILE A 28 23.50 -18.83 7.36
CA ILE A 28 22.68 -19.95 7.83
C ILE A 28 22.70 -20.04 9.35
N ASN A 29 23.89 -19.98 9.95
CA ASN A 29 24.04 -20.06 11.41
C ASN A 29 23.34 -18.88 12.07
N ASP A 30 23.52 -17.67 11.51
CA ASP A 30 22.87 -16.46 12.02
C ASP A 30 21.34 -16.56 12.04
N ILE A 31 20.77 -17.10 10.96
CA ILE A 31 19.32 -17.27 10.81
C ILE A 31 18.78 -18.37 11.74
N ILE A 32 19.52 -19.47 11.93
CA ILE A 32 19.12 -20.52 12.88
C ILE A 32 19.03 -19.94 14.29
N ASP A 33 20.01 -19.13 14.70
CA ASP A 33 20.02 -18.49 16.02
C ASP A 33 18.83 -17.53 16.20
N LEU A 34 18.52 -16.72 15.18
CA LEU A 34 17.36 -15.83 15.21
C LEU A 34 16.04 -16.60 15.31
N ILE A 35 15.87 -17.64 14.48
CA ILE A 35 14.68 -18.49 14.52
C ILE A 35 14.53 -19.13 15.90
N PHE A 36 15.62 -19.63 16.48
CA PHE A 36 15.59 -20.23 17.83
C PHE A 36 15.22 -19.20 18.90
N LYS A 37 15.79 -17.99 18.85
CA LYS A 37 15.46 -16.87 19.74
C LYS A 37 13.96 -16.53 19.69
N TYR A 38 13.39 -16.40 18.50
CA TYR A 38 12.01 -15.92 18.34
C TYR A 38 10.94 -16.99 18.41
N LYS A 39 11.24 -18.27 18.11
CA LYS A 39 10.31 -19.39 18.37
C LYS A 39 9.89 -19.50 19.83
N GLN A 40 10.69 -18.98 20.75
CA GLN A 40 10.37 -18.97 22.19
C GLN A 40 9.56 -17.75 22.63
N ARG A 41 9.55 -16.68 21.82
CA ARG A 41 8.97 -15.38 22.17
C ARG A 41 7.67 -15.10 21.43
N ILE A 42 7.57 -15.57 20.19
CA ILE A 42 6.44 -15.35 19.31
C ILE A 42 5.47 -16.52 19.44
N LYS A 43 4.21 -16.19 19.71
CA LYS A 43 3.12 -17.16 19.69
C LYS A 43 2.41 -17.07 18.34
N SER A 44 2.69 -18.01 17.45
CA SER A 44 2.00 -18.08 16.16
C SER A 44 0.52 -18.40 16.34
N GLN A 45 -0.31 -17.73 15.56
CA GLN A 45 -1.75 -17.96 15.46
C GLN A 45 -2.16 -17.96 13.98
N GLU A 46 -2.73 -19.07 13.54
CA GLU A 46 -3.20 -19.20 12.16
C GLU A 46 -4.24 -18.12 11.82
N TYR A 47 -4.06 -17.49 10.65
CA TYR A 47 -4.99 -16.50 10.12
C TYR A 47 -5.07 -16.64 8.59
N HIS A 48 -6.28 -16.55 8.06
CA HIS A 48 -6.55 -16.55 6.63
C HIS A 48 -7.30 -15.28 6.24
N LEU A 49 -6.84 -14.60 5.19
CA LEU A 49 -7.55 -13.43 4.66
C LEU A 49 -8.96 -13.81 4.17
N SER A 50 -9.88 -12.88 4.35
CA SER A 50 -11.31 -13.03 4.11
C SER A 50 -11.90 -11.70 3.64
N GLN A 51 -13.16 -11.71 3.19
CA GLN A 51 -13.93 -10.51 2.89
C GLN A 51 -13.96 -9.49 4.05
N LYS A 52 -13.70 -9.95 5.28
CA LYS A 52 -13.65 -9.14 6.50
C LYS A 52 -12.40 -8.27 6.62
N ASP A 53 -11.35 -8.60 5.87
CA ASP A 53 -10.09 -7.86 5.94
C ASP A 53 -10.19 -6.52 5.22
N ILE A 54 -10.06 -5.46 6.01
CA ILE A 54 -9.99 -4.07 5.59
C ILE A 54 -8.85 -3.43 6.38
N VAL A 55 -7.93 -2.74 5.69
CA VAL A 55 -6.77 -2.11 6.31
C VAL A 55 -6.96 -0.60 6.32
N LEU A 56 -6.99 0.02 7.51
CA LEU A 56 -6.85 1.47 7.64
C LEU A 56 -5.38 1.85 7.47
N ILE A 57 -5.04 2.70 6.50
CA ILE A 57 -3.70 3.26 6.32
C ILE A 57 -3.67 4.64 6.99
N THR A 58 -2.80 4.82 7.98
CA THR A 58 -2.77 6.04 8.80
C THR A 58 -1.38 6.27 9.40
N TYR A 59 -1.07 7.52 9.73
CA TYR A 59 0.08 7.82 10.57
C TYR A 59 -0.25 7.59 12.05
N GLY A 60 0.74 7.22 12.86
CA GLY A 60 0.57 7.08 14.31
C GLY A 60 0.18 8.37 15.05
N ASP A 61 0.42 9.53 14.42
CA ASP A 61 0.07 10.87 14.90
C ASP A 61 -1.07 11.53 14.10
N GLN A 62 -1.76 10.77 13.24
CA GLN A 62 -2.82 11.30 12.37
C GLN A 62 -3.90 12.06 13.14
N VAL A 63 -4.24 11.57 14.34
CA VAL A 63 -5.06 12.26 15.32
C VAL A 63 -4.28 12.42 16.61
N SER A 64 -4.45 13.57 17.27
CA SER A 64 -3.77 13.87 18.53
C SER A 64 -4.69 14.54 19.54
N LYS A 65 -4.30 14.42 20.81
CA LYS A 65 -4.93 15.09 21.94
C LYS A 65 -3.85 15.65 22.85
N ASN A 66 -4.08 16.84 23.40
CA ASN A 66 -3.11 17.48 24.28
C ASN A 66 -2.73 16.57 25.46
N HIS A 67 -1.42 16.47 25.73
CA HIS A 67 -0.83 15.68 26.83
C HIS A 67 -1.13 14.18 26.77
N GLU A 68 -1.41 13.64 25.59
CA GLU A 68 -1.63 12.21 25.37
C GLU A 68 -0.73 11.71 24.23
N ALA A 69 -0.26 10.47 24.35
CA ALA A 69 0.45 9.79 23.27
C ALA A 69 -0.49 9.62 22.06
N SER A 70 -0.08 10.05 20.87
CA SER A 70 -0.98 10.09 19.72
C SER A 70 -1.48 8.70 19.30
N LEU A 71 -0.67 7.64 19.50
CA LEU A 71 -1.11 6.25 19.25
C LEU A 71 -2.27 5.84 20.15
N LYS A 72 -2.31 6.34 21.39
CA LYS A 72 -3.46 6.11 22.27
C LYS A 72 -4.70 6.83 21.72
N THR A 73 -4.57 8.09 21.31
CA THR A 73 -5.68 8.84 20.71
C THR A 73 -6.18 8.17 19.42
N LEU A 74 -5.27 7.66 18.59
CA LEU A 74 -5.61 6.89 17.39
C LEU A 74 -6.34 5.61 17.74
N ASN A 75 -5.86 4.84 18.72
CA ASN A 75 -6.54 3.63 19.17
C ASN A 75 -7.96 3.93 19.65
N ASP A 76 -8.15 4.96 20.48
CA ASP A 76 -9.46 5.36 20.98
C ASP A 76 -10.41 5.76 19.82
N PHE A 77 -9.90 6.50 18.83
CA PHE A 77 -10.68 6.82 17.61
C PHE A 77 -11.12 5.57 16.86
N MET A 78 -10.20 4.62 16.64
CA MET A 78 -10.52 3.37 15.94
C MET A 78 -11.54 2.53 16.73
N ASP A 79 -11.37 2.40 18.04
CA ASP A 79 -12.27 1.62 18.91
C ASP A 79 -13.68 2.23 18.94
N ASN A 80 -13.78 3.56 19.00
CA ASN A 80 -15.07 4.27 19.05
C ASN A 80 -15.83 4.22 17.73
N HIS A 81 -15.12 4.26 16.59
CA HIS A 81 -15.77 4.48 15.30
C HIS A 81 -15.66 3.36 14.29
N LEU A 82 -14.61 2.54 14.35
CA LEU A 82 -14.24 1.60 13.27
C LEU A 82 -14.31 0.14 13.70
N LYS A 83 -14.44 -0.12 15.00
CA LYS A 83 -14.59 -1.47 15.55
C LYS A 83 -15.75 -2.21 14.89
N GLY A 84 -15.48 -3.43 14.42
CA GLY A 84 -16.44 -4.26 13.68
C GLY A 84 -16.64 -3.88 12.21
N VAL A 85 -16.01 -2.80 11.73
CA VAL A 85 -16.06 -2.35 10.33
C VAL A 85 -14.68 -2.51 9.67
N ILE A 86 -13.61 -2.17 10.40
CA ILE A 86 -12.21 -2.34 10.00
C ILE A 86 -11.52 -3.22 11.03
N ASN A 87 -10.78 -4.24 10.59
CA ASN A 87 -10.12 -5.21 11.46
C ASN A 87 -8.59 -5.09 11.47
N SER A 88 -8.01 -4.28 10.58
CA SER A 88 -6.57 -4.15 10.39
C SER A 88 -6.16 -2.69 10.28
N VAL A 89 -4.96 -2.35 10.74
CA VAL A 89 -4.40 -1.01 10.64
C VAL A 89 -2.94 -1.08 10.18
N HIS A 90 -2.63 -0.32 9.14
CA HIS A 90 -1.28 0.03 8.74
C HIS A 90 -0.92 1.36 9.38
N ILE A 91 -0.09 1.27 10.41
CA ILE A 91 0.53 2.44 11.02
C ILE A 91 1.81 2.70 10.25
N LEU A 92 1.82 3.80 9.50
CA LEU A 92 3.00 4.32 8.80
C LEU A 92 4.16 4.54 9.79
N PRO A 93 5.41 4.67 9.33
CA PRO A 93 6.58 4.52 10.19
C PRO A 93 6.49 5.37 11.48
N PHE A 94 6.34 4.68 12.60
CA PHE A 94 6.18 5.27 13.94
C PHE A 94 7.48 5.23 14.75
N TYR A 95 8.57 4.81 14.13
CA TYR A 95 9.91 4.78 14.72
C TYR A 95 10.46 6.20 14.84
N PRO A 96 11.43 6.47 15.74
CA PRO A 96 12.19 7.71 15.69
C PRO A 96 12.82 7.87 14.29
N TYR A 97 12.68 9.05 13.69
CA TYR A 97 13.13 9.35 12.34
C TYR A 97 13.75 10.74 12.24
N SER A 98 14.51 11.00 11.16
CA SER A 98 15.19 12.29 10.93
C SER A 98 14.64 13.09 9.75
N SER A 99 13.99 12.43 8.78
CA SER A 99 13.36 13.07 7.63
C SER A 99 12.32 12.15 6.96
N ASP A 100 11.70 12.66 5.88
CA ASP A 100 10.74 11.95 5.03
C ASP A 100 9.53 11.36 5.81
N ASP A 101 9.01 12.12 6.78
CA ASP A 101 7.83 11.77 7.59
C ASP A 101 7.81 10.32 8.11
N GLY A 102 8.96 9.84 8.61
CA GLY A 102 9.10 8.51 9.20
C GLY A 102 9.97 7.54 8.38
N PHE A 103 10.19 7.81 7.10
CA PHE A 103 10.91 6.88 6.21
C PHE A 103 12.45 6.99 6.31
N SER A 104 13.00 7.96 7.02
CA SER A 104 14.42 7.96 7.41
C SER A 104 14.57 7.51 8.86
N VAL A 105 14.49 6.20 9.10
CA VAL A 105 14.44 5.61 10.44
C VAL A 105 15.78 5.75 11.17
N VAL A 106 15.76 6.28 12.39
CA VAL A 106 16.94 6.40 13.28
C VAL A 106 17.12 5.14 14.12
N ASN A 107 16.04 4.55 14.62
CA ASN A 107 16.10 3.38 15.49
C ASN A 107 14.89 2.44 15.30
N TYR A 108 15.14 1.26 14.72
CA TYR A 108 14.11 0.23 14.52
C TYR A 108 13.52 -0.32 15.82
N SER A 109 14.24 -0.28 16.94
CA SER A 109 13.80 -0.90 18.20
C SER A 109 12.96 0.02 19.09
N ALA A 110 12.70 1.26 18.65
CA ALA A 110 11.98 2.27 19.43
C ALA A 110 10.74 2.79 18.71
N VAL A 111 9.83 3.38 19.47
CA VAL A 111 8.70 4.18 18.95
C VAL A 111 9.04 5.66 19.19
N ASP A 112 8.62 6.53 18.28
CA ASP A 112 8.77 7.98 18.45
C ASP A 112 8.14 8.41 19.79
N PRO A 113 8.88 9.09 20.67
CA PRO A 113 8.39 9.47 22.00
C PRO A 113 7.13 10.35 21.99
N HIS A 114 6.89 11.12 20.92
CA HIS A 114 5.65 11.89 20.77
C HIS A 114 4.45 10.99 20.49
N MET A 115 4.67 9.87 19.80
CA MET A 115 3.64 8.89 19.47
C MET A 115 3.35 7.92 20.63
N GLY A 116 4.36 7.65 21.47
CA GLY A 116 4.24 6.82 22.67
C GLY A 116 5.38 5.81 22.79
N SER A 117 5.02 4.56 23.02
CA SER A 117 5.95 3.44 23.19
C SER A 117 5.41 2.17 22.53
N TRP A 118 6.18 1.08 22.60
CA TRP A 118 5.69 -0.24 22.18
C TRP A 118 4.45 -0.70 22.94
N ARG A 119 4.18 -0.15 24.14
CA ARG A 119 2.95 -0.43 24.87
C ARG A 119 1.72 -0.04 24.06
N GLU A 120 1.69 1.16 23.49
CA GLU A 120 0.55 1.64 22.70
C GLU A 120 0.37 0.81 21.41
N ILE A 121 1.47 0.42 20.77
CA ILE A 121 1.45 -0.50 19.61
C ILE A 121 0.88 -1.87 19.98
N GLU A 122 1.34 -2.45 21.09
CA GLU A 122 0.84 -3.74 21.60
C GLU A 122 -0.66 -3.64 21.97
N GLU A 123 -1.12 -2.54 22.56
CA GLU A 123 -2.55 -2.32 22.83
C GLU A 123 -3.38 -2.30 21.53
N ILE A 124 -2.93 -1.61 20.48
CA ILE A 124 -3.59 -1.61 19.17
C ILE A 124 -3.64 -3.04 18.60
N SER A 125 -2.53 -3.79 18.69
CA SER A 125 -2.41 -5.14 18.13
C SER A 125 -3.38 -6.16 18.75
N LYS A 126 -3.93 -5.90 19.94
CA LYS A 126 -4.92 -6.78 20.59
C LYS A 126 -6.27 -6.75 19.90
N ASN A 127 -6.64 -5.61 19.31
CA ASN A 127 -7.95 -5.37 18.71
C ASN A 127 -7.89 -5.33 17.17
N TYR A 128 -6.73 -5.01 16.60
CA TYR A 128 -6.53 -4.85 15.17
C TYR A 128 -5.32 -5.62 14.71
N ARG A 129 -5.40 -6.21 13.52
CA ARG A 129 -4.21 -6.76 12.86
C ARG A 129 -3.28 -5.60 12.50
N LEU A 130 -2.07 -5.66 13.02
CA LEU A 130 -1.09 -4.59 12.82
C LEU A 130 -0.26 -4.85 11.57
N MET A 131 -0.25 -3.86 10.68
CA MET A 131 0.66 -3.74 9.56
C MET A 131 1.68 -2.64 9.86
N VAL A 132 2.97 -2.96 9.69
CA VAL A 132 4.07 -2.01 9.94
C VAL A 132 4.98 -1.90 8.71
N ASP A 133 5.65 -0.76 8.57
CA ASP A 133 6.70 -0.60 7.57
C ASP A 133 8.01 -1.26 8.01
N GLY A 134 8.47 -2.21 7.20
CA GLY A 134 9.86 -2.60 7.10
C GLY A 134 10.60 -1.65 6.17
N VAL A 135 11.04 -0.51 6.72
CA VAL A 135 11.93 0.44 6.02
C VAL A 135 13.35 -0.13 6.01
N ILE A 136 13.58 -1.09 5.12
CA ILE A 136 14.77 -1.96 5.17
C ILE A 136 15.72 -1.78 3.98
N ASN A 137 15.40 -0.92 3.00
CA ASN A 137 16.36 -0.58 1.95
C ASN A 137 17.47 0.35 2.47
N HIS A 138 17.09 1.29 3.33
CA HIS A 138 17.94 2.36 3.83
C HIS A 138 17.61 2.66 5.29
N ILE A 139 18.51 3.36 5.97
CA ILE A 139 18.36 3.84 7.34
C ILE A 139 18.86 5.29 7.42
N SER A 140 18.50 6.02 8.47
CA SER A 140 18.99 7.38 8.70
C SER A 140 20.50 7.42 8.88
N GLN A 141 21.15 8.47 8.35
CA GLN A 141 22.55 8.80 8.65
C GLN A 141 22.79 9.03 10.17
N PHE A 142 21.74 9.32 10.95
CA PHE A 142 21.85 9.53 12.40
C PHE A 142 21.68 8.24 13.22
N SER A 143 21.43 7.11 12.56
CA SER A 143 21.29 5.81 13.20
C SER A 143 22.55 5.37 13.92
N ASP A 144 22.37 4.53 14.94
CA ASP A 144 23.50 3.93 15.65
C ASP A 144 24.35 3.05 14.72
N TRP A 145 23.76 2.44 13.68
CA TRP A 145 24.48 1.62 12.71
C TRP A 145 25.44 2.46 11.87
N PHE A 146 24.98 3.61 11.37
CA PHE A 146 25.83 4.49 10.55
C PHE A 146 26.88 5.21 11.40
N ARG A 147 26.54 5.62 12.63
CA ARG A 147 27.55 6.13 13.58
C ARG A 147 28.62 5.09 13.91
N ALA A 148 28.24 3.84 14.14
CA ALA A 148 29.20 2.78 14.40
C ALA A 148 30.11 2.53 13.18
N TYR A 149 29.56 2.56 11.97
CA TYR A 149 30.33 2.49 10.73
C TYR A 149 31.38 3.63 10.63
N LEU A 150 30.98 4.88 10.87
CA LEU A 150 31.89 6.04 10.84
C LEU A 150 32.91 6.05 11.99
N SER A 151 32.66 5.31 13.08
CA SER A 151 33.64 5.12 14.15
C SER A 151 34.64 3.97 13.89
N GLY A 152 34.52 3.30 12.74
CA GLY A 152 35.40 2.19 12.36
C GLY A 152 35.08 0.86 13.07
N ASP A 153 33.85 0.66 13.58
CA ASP A 153 33.45 -0.60 14.22
C ASP A 153 33.54 -1.77 13.20
N PRO A 154 34.38 -2.81 13.45
CA PRO A 154 34.54 -3.95 12.54
C PRO A 154 33.27 -4.77 12.31
N TYR A 155 32.27 -4.67 13.19
CA TYR A 155 30.97 -5.31 12.99
C TYR A 155 30.17 -4.64 11.88
N PHE A 156 30.22 -3.30 11.81
CA PHE A 156 29.42 -2.47 10.91
C PHE A 156 30.14 -2.06 9.63
N GLN A 157 31.45 -2.37 9.50
CA GLN A 157 32.30 -1.95 8.37
C GLN A 157 31.74 -2.27 6.96
N ASP A 158 30.86 -3.26 6.83
CA ASP A 158 30.26 -3.69 5.56
C ASP A 158 28.75 -3.42 5.47
N PHE A 159 28.17 -2.63 6.40
CA PHE A 159 26.73 -2.35 6.43
C PHE A 159 26.28 -1.36 5.36
N PHE A 160 27.18 -0.53 4.86
CA PHE A 160 26.89 0.53 3.90
C PHE A 160 27.74 0.36 2.64
N ILE A 161 27.34 1.02 1.57
CA ILE A 161 27.98 0.92 0.26
C ILE A 161 28.84 2.17 0.05
N ASP A 162 30.13 2.06 0.34
CA ASP A 162 31.15 3.09 0.08
C ASP A 162 31.83 2.82 -1.28
N LEU A 163 31.79 3.80 -2.18
CA LEU A 163 32.28 3.65 -3.55
C LEU A 163 33.16 4.82 -3.98
N ASP A 164 34.20 4.54 -4.76
CA ASP A 164 34.95 5.58 -5.45
C ASP A 164 34.01 6.38 -6.39
N PRO A 165 33.91 7.72 -6.27
CA PRO A 165 33.06 8.55 -7.12
C PRO A 165 33.37 8.48 -8.62
N SER A 166 34.55 7.97 -8.99
CA SER A 166 34.93 7.75 -10.39
C SER A 166 34.28 6.50 -11.02
N ILE A 167 33.64 5.64 -10.23
CA ILE A 167 32.92 4.47 -10.74
C ILE A 167 31.71 4.92 -11.57
N ASP A 168 31.56 4.34 -12.75
CA ASP A 168 30.43 4.62 -13.63
C ASP A 168 29.12 4.02 -13.07
N LEU A 169 28.24 4.92 -12.61
CA LEU A 169 26.90 4.61 -12.12
C LEU A 169 25.79 5.10 -13.07
N SER A 170 26.13 5.44 -14.31
CA SER A 170 25.19 6.01 -15.30
C SER A 170 23.96 5.14 -15.59
N LYS A 171 24.10 3.81 -15.46
CA LYS A 171 23.00 2.86 -15.68
C LYS A 171 21.99 2.78 -14.54
N VAL A 172 22.31 3.29 -13.35
CA VAL A 172 21.47 3.15 -12.16
C VAL A 172 20.20 3.98 -12.33
N VAL A 173 19.05 3.35 -12.10
CA VAL A 173 17.76 4.04 -12.14
C VAL A 173 17.61 4.90 -10.90
N ARG A 174 17.49 6.22 -11.08
CA ARG A 174 17.38 7.18 -9.98
C ARG A 174 15.93 7.63 -9.76
N PRO A 175 15.35 7.45 -8.56
CA PRO A 175 14.00 7.93 -8.27
C PRO A 175 13.96 9.44 -8.00
N ARG A 176 15.10 10.04 -7.63
CA ARG A 176 15.26 11.46 -7.31
C ARG A 176 16.38 12.10 -8.13
N ALA A 177 16.34 13.42 -8.27
CA ALA A 177 17.36 14.19 -8.97
C ALA A 177 18.66 14.39 -8.15
N SER A 178 18.64 14.13 -6.84
CA SER A 178 19.78 14.24 -5.93
C SER A 178 20.89 13.24 -6.25
N PRO A 179 22.18 13.59 -6.10
CA PRO A 179 23.30 12.70 -6.35
C PRO A 179 23.14 11.33 -5.69
N LEU A 180 23.64 10.28 -6.36
CA LEU A 180 23.55 8.90 -5.87
C LEU A 180 24.56 8.59 -4.75
N LEU A 181 25.68 9.30 -4.72
CA LEU A 181 26.69 9.21 -3.68
C LEU A 181 26.70 10.50 -2.86
N SER A 182 26.82 10.36 -1.54
CA SER A 182 26.94 11.46 -0.60
C SER A 182 28.22 11.33 0.21
N GLU A 183 28.93 12.45 0.40
CA GLU A 183 30.16 12.50 1.20
C GLU A 183 29.88 12.54 2.71
N PHE A 184 30.61 11.71 3.44
CA PHE A 184 30.67 11.63 4.90
C PHE A 184 32.11 11.52 5.36
N VAL A 185 32.40 11.97 6.58
CA VAL A 185 33.75 11.93 7.17
C VAL A 185 33.70 11.04 8.39
N ASP A 186 34.63 10.08 8.48
CA ASP A 186 34.78 9.21 9.64
C ASP A 186 35.54 9.90 10.79
N ASP A 187 35.63 9.23 11.95
CA ASP A 187 36.28 9.78 13.14
C ASP A 187 37.80 10.04 12.95
N ASP A 188 38.43 9.38 11.97
CA ASP A 188 39.84 9.53 11.59
C ASP A 188 40.05 10.61 10.50
N GLY A 189 38.98 11.26 10.02
CA GLY A 189 39.02 12.32 9.02
C GLY A 189 39.06 11.82 7.57
N LYS A 190 38.86 10.53 7.32
CA LYS A 190 38.77 9.95 5.98
C LYS A 190 37.38 10.23 5.39
N ILE A 191 37.36 10.53 4.09
CA ILE A 191 36.13 10.76 3.33
C ILE A 191 35.61 9.42 2.78
N HIS A 192 34.32 9.19 3.00
CA HIS A 192 33.54 8.09 2.46
C HIS A 192 32.45 8.63 1.51
N ASN A 193 32.19 7.90 0.43
CA ASN A 193 31.21 8.27 -0.58
C ASN A 193 30.10 7.21 -0.58
N ILE A 194 29.09 7.45 0.25
CA ILE A 194 28.08 6.47 0.61
C ILE A 194 26.91 6.54 -0.37
N TRP A 195 26.41 5.38 -0.78
CA TRP A 195 25.21 5.24 -1.61
C TRP A 195 23.96 5.74 -0.89
N THR A 196 23.27 6.71 -1.50
CA THR A 196 22.08 7.38 -0.98
C THR A 196 21.03 7.54 -2.09
N THR A 197 20.23 6.49 -2.33
CA THR A 197 19.28 6.40 -3.46
C THR A 197 18.23 7.51 -3.45
N PHE A 198 17.77 7.90 -2.25
CA PHE A 198 16.63 8.80 -2.06
C PHE A 198 17.06 10.20 -1.62
N SER A 199 17.86 10.31 -0.57
CA SER A 199 18.37 11.58 -0.05
C SER A 199 19.65 11.33 0.74
N LYS A 200 20.46 12.38 0.97
CA LYS A 200 21.67 12.28 1.80
C LYS A 200 21.38 11.68 3.19
N ASP A 201 20.18 11.91 3.72
CA ASP A 201 19.80 11.41 5.04
C ASP A 201 19.49 9.92 5.06
N GLN A 202 19.15 9.33 3.91
CA GLN A 202 18.77 7.94 3.75
C GLN A 202 19.95 7.15 3.15
N VAL A 203 20.76 6.55 4.01
CA VAL A 203 21.93 5.74 3.61
C VAL A 203 21.50 4.31 3.32
N ASP A 204 21.79 3.83 2.12
CA ASP A 204 21.37 2.49 1.67
C ASP A 204 22.15 1.38 2.39
N LEU A 205 21.42 0.35 2.80
CA LEU A 205 21.98 -0.84 3.43
C LEU A 205 22.59 -1.78 2.39
N ASN A 206 23.72 -2.40 2.74
CA ASN A 206 24.46 -3.31 1.88
C ASN A 206 24.06 -4.78 2.12
N TYR A 207 23.09 -5.27 1.36
CA TYR A 207 22.61 -6.66 1.47
C TYR A 207 23.59 -7.73 0.98
N LYS A 208 24.73 -7.34 0.39
CA LYS A 208 25.84 -8.28 0.16
C LYS A 208 26.50 -8.73 1.48
N SER A 209 26.29 -7.98 2.57
CA SER A 209 26.65 -8.40 3.93
C SER A 209 25.55 -9.28 4.54
N HIS A 210 25.92 -10.48 5.00
CA HIS A 210 25.01 -11.33 5.76
C HIS A 210 24.62 -10.71 7.13
N ARG A 211 25.44 -9.82 7.67
CA ARG A 211 25.19 -9.15 8.95
C ARG A 211 24.05 -8.13 8.82
N VAL A 212 23.97 -7.42 7.70
CA VAL A 212 22.82 -6.56 7.39
C VAL A 212 21.53 -7.39 7.36
N LEU A 213 21.53 -8.50 6.61
CA LEU A 213 20.38 -9.42 6.56
C LEU A 213 19.99 -9.90 7.96
N ARG A 214 20.96 -10.33 8.79
CA ARG A 214 20.70 -10.76 10.18
C ARG A 214 20.02 -9.66 11.00
N ASN A 215 20.57 -8.44 11.01
CA ASN A 215 20.04 -7.36 11.85
C ASN A 215 18.66 -6.88 11.39
N VAL A 216 18.42 -6.88 10.07
CA VAL A 216 17.10 -6.58 9.51
C VAL A 216 16.09 -7.66 9.88
N LEU A 217 16.43 -8.94 9.76
CA LEU A 217 15.56 -10.03 10.20
C LEU A 217 15.26 -9.96 11.70
N ASP A 218 16.24 -9.56 12.52
CA ASP A 218 16.02 -9.34 13.96
C ASP A 218 14.99 -8.22 14.21
N ALA A 219 15.06 -7.11 13.47
CA ALA A 219 14.07 -6.03 13.54
C ALA A 219 12.68 -6.48 13.10
N LEU A 220 12.57 -7.20 11.97
CA LEU A 220 11.29 -7.72 11.48
C LEU A 220 10.66 -8.72 12.47
N PHE A 221 11.46 -9.64 13.05
CA PHE A 221 10.99 -10.53 14.09
C PHE A 221 10.58 -9.80 15.36
N TYR A 222 11.30 -8.74 15.73
CA TYR A 222 10.90 -7.91 16.86
C TYR A 222 9.54 -7.25 16.64
N TYR A 223 9.24 -6.78 15.42
CA TYR A 223 7.91 -6.26 15.09
C TYR A 223 6.82 -7.32 15.23
N ILE A 224 7.09 -8.55 14.79
CA ILE A 224 6.15 -9.68 14.93
C ILE A 224 5.98 -10.07 16.40
N GLU A 225 7.05 -10.08 17.20
CA GLU A 225 6.99 -10.26 18.66
C GLU A 225 6.09 -9.20 19.31
N LYS A 226 6.08 -7.97 18.77
CA LYS A 226 5.23 -6.86 19.20
C LYS A 226 3.83 -6.83 18.59
N GLY A 227 3.44 -7.87 17.84
CA GLY A 227 2.08 -8.05 17.34
C GLY A 227 1.86 -7.69 15.87
N ALA A 228 2.91 -7.36 15.11
CA ALA A 228 2.79 -7.18 13.67
C ALA A 228 2.43 -8.50 12.98
N THR A 229 1.38 -8.49 12.15
CA THR A 229 0.96 -9.65 11.35
C THR A 229 1.02 -9.39 9.84
N LEU A 230 1.29 -8.14 9.45
CA LEU A 230 1.60 -7.76 8.08
C LEU A 230 2.86 -6.86 8.08
N ILE A 231 3.72 -7.03 7.09
CA ILE A 231 4.94 -6.23 6.94
C ILE A 231 4.96 -5.63 5.53
N ARG A 232 4.97 -4.29 5.46
CA ARG A 232 5.20 -3.55 4.22
C ARG A 232 6.68 -3.40 3.96
N LEU A 233 7.16 -3.96 2.85
CA LEU A 233 8.53 -3.76 2.41
C LEU A 233 8.61 -2.48 1.59
N ASP A 234 9.13 -1.43 2.24
CA ASP A 234 9.31 -0.11 1.65
C ASP A 234 10.51 -0.07 0.70
N ALA A 235 10.37 0.64 -0.43
CA ALA A 235 11.44 0.85 -1.40
C ALA A 235 12.14 -0.45 -1.86
N ILE A 236 11.43 -1.58 -1.80
CA ILE A 236 12.04 -2.91 -1.87
C ILE A 236 12.72 -3.19 -3.21
N ALA A 237 12.28 -2.54 -4.28
CA ALA A 237 12.85 -2.70 -5.61
C ALA A 237 14.35 -2.34 -5.68
N PHE A 238 14.83 -1.45 -4.81
CA PHE A 238 16.20 -0.94 -4.80
C PHE A 238 17.13 -1.70 -3.85
N ILE A 239 16.65 -2.72 -3.13
CA ILE A 239 17.36 -3.34 -2.00
C ILE A 239 18.72 -3.96 -2.38
N TRP A 240 18.88 -4.44 -3.61
CA TRP A 240 20.12 -5.05 -4.10
C TRP A 240 20.83 -4.17 -5.13
N LYS A 241 22.16 -4.02 -4.98
CA LYS A 241 22.99 -3.15 -5.82
C LYS A 241 24.05 -3.96 -6.56
N GLU A 242 24.12 -3.79 -7.86
CA GLU A 242 25.13 -4.40 -8.74
C GLU A 242 25.63 -3.37 -9.76
N ILE A 243 26.91 -3.01 -9.66
CA ILE A 243 27.54 -1.99 -10.53
C ILE A 243 27.41 -2.43 -12.00
N GLY A 244 27.07 -1.50 -12.88
CA GLY A 244 26.85 -1.78 -14.30
C GLY A 244 25.44 -2.29 -14.64
N THR A 245 24.54 -2.35 -13.66
CA THR A 245 23.10 -2.66 -13.84
C THR A 245 22.22 -1.46 -13.48
N GLN A 246 20.90 -1.63 -13.58
CA GLN A 246 19.93 -0.62 -13.16
C GLN A 246 19.74 -0.52 -11.64
N CYS A 247 20.22 -1.50 -10.85
CA CYS A 247 20.03 -1.59 -9.39
C CYS A 247 18.56 -1.47 -8.94
N VAL A 248 17.64 -1.97 -9.76
CA VAL A 248 16.21 -2.00 -9.48
C VAL A 248 15.64 -3.30 -10.05
N HIS A 249 14.74 -3.97 -9.33
CA HIS A 249 14.11 -5.25 -9.74
C HIS A 249 15.10 -6.38 -10.05
N LEU A 250 16.28 -6.38 -9.44
CA LEU A 250 17.29 -7.39 -9.72
C LEU A 250 16.80 -8.79 -9.27
N PRO A 251 17.22 -9.89 -9.91
CA PRO A 251 16.87 -11.24 -9.47
C PRO A 251 17.20 -11.51 -7.99
N GLN A 252 18.28 -10.89 -7.49
CA GLN A 252 18.67 -10.96 -6.08
C GLN A 252 17.67 -10.25 -5.16
N THR A 253 17.00 -9.19 -5.61
CA THR A 253 15.91 -8.54 -4.88
C THR A 253 14.77 -9.54 -4.63
N HIS A 254 14.31 -10.22 -5.68
CA HIS A 254 13.29 -11.25 -5.57
C HIS A 254 13.73 -12.39 -4.64
N GLU A 255 14.93 -12.94 -4.85
CA GLU A 255 15.45 -14.03 -4.04
C GLU A 255 15.58 -13.65 -2.55
N LEU A 256 15.93 -12.39 -2.26
CA LEU A 256 16.01 -11.86 -0.89
C LEU A 256 14.63 -11.78 -0.22
N ILE A 257 13.60 -11.32 -0.92
CA ILE A 257 12.22 -11.27 -0.40
C ILE A 257 11.70 -12.69 -0.13
N GLN A 258 11.95 -13.61 -1.05
CA GLN A 258 11.57 -15.01 -0.91
C GLN A 258 12.28 -15.67 0.28
N LEU A 259 13.57 -15.33 0.49
CA LEU A 259 14.33 -15.74 1.67
C LEU A 259 13.74 -15.15 2.96
N MET A 260 13.45 -13.85 3.00
CA MET A 260 12.84 -13.21 4.16
C MET A 260 11.52 -13.88 4.53
N ARG A 261 10.64 -14.11 3.55
CA ARG A 261 9.39 -14.86 3.75
C ARG A 261 9.65 -16.23 4.35
N ASP A 262 10.54 -17.02 3.74
CA ASP A 262 10.85 -18.37 4.19
C ASP A 262 11.35 -18.40 5.63
N VAL A 263 12.16 -17.42 6.03
CA VAL A 263 12.70 -17.29 7.39
C VAL A 263 11.62 -16.87 8.38
N LEU A 264 10.82 -15.85 8.06
CA LEU A 264 9.74 -15.39 8.94
C LEU A 264 8.71 -16.51 9.17
N HIS A 265 8.38 -17.27 8.13
CA HIS A 265 7.41 -18.37 8.18
C HIS A 265 7.87 -19.59 8.96
N GLU A 266 9.17 -19.71 9.30
CA GLU A 266 9.62 -20.71 10.27
C GLU A 266 9.12 -20.42 11.68
N VAL A 267 8.78 -19.16 11.99
CA VAL A 267 8.32 -18.73 13.32
C VAL A 267 6.85 -18.33 13.32
N ALA A 268 6.42 -17.58 12.31
CA ALA A 268 5.07 -17.02 12.19
C ALA A 268 4.54 -17.18 10.74
N PRO A 269 4.05 -18.37 10.36
CA PRO A 269 3.57 -18.66 9.00
C PRO A 269 2.38 -17.79 8.55
N GLU A 270 1.63 -17.21 9.48
CA GLU A 270 0.51 -16.31 9.22
C GLU A 270 0.92 -14.90 8.76
N VAL A 271 2.20 -14.52 8.93
CA VAL A 271 2.67 -13.17 8.60
C VAL A 271 2.63 -12.96 7.09
N ILE A 272 2.00 -11.85 6.70
CA ILE A 272 1.82 -11.46 5.30
C ILE A 272 2.88 -10.42 4.94
N ILE A 273 3.69 -10.72 3.92
CA ILE A 273 4.56 -9.72 3.30
C ILE A 273 3.78 -9.02 2.20
N ILE A 274 3.81 -7.70 2.23
CA ILE A 274 3.34 -6.86 1.15
C ILE A 274 4.50 -6.07 0.57
N THR A 275 4.62 -6.04 -0.75
CA THR A 275 5.62 -5.21 -1.42
C THR A 275 4.98 -3.91 -1.87
N GLU A 276 5.71 -2.82 -1.67
CA GLU A 276 5.36 -1.54 -2.24
C GLU A 276 6.31 -1.20 -3.38
N THR A 277 5.77 -1.20 -4.61
CA THR A 277 6.53 -0.82 -5.80
C THR A 277 5.71 0.05 -6.75
N ASN A 278 5.88 1.37 -6.66
CA ASN A 278 5.29 2.36 -7.57
C ASN A 278 5.99 2.38 -8.94
N VAL A 279 5.77 1.32 -9.72
CA VAL A 279 6.41 1.02 -11.01
C VAL A 279 5.35 0.57 -12.04
N PRO A 280 5.67 0.49 -13.34
CA PRO A 280 4.75 -0.04 -14.34
C PRO A 280 4.09 -1.34 -13.89
N HIS A 281 2.79 -1.50 -14.19
CA HIS A 281 1.96 -2.56 -13.61
C HIS A 281 2.57 -3.97 -13.74
N HIS A 282 3.16 -4.30 -14.88
CA HIS A 282 3.76 -5.62 -15.13
C HIS A 282 5.00 -5.89 -14.27
N GLU A 283 5.79 -4.86 -13.92
CA GLU A 283 6.92 -4.96 -13.00
C GLU A 283 6.42 -5.16 -11.56
N ASN A 284 5.36 -4.46 -11.15
CA ASN A 284 4.79 -4.56 -9.81
C ASN A 284 4.23 -5.95 -9.51
N VAL A 285 3.51 -6.58 -10.46
CA VAL A 285 2.94 -7.93 -10.25
C VAL A 285 3.99 -9.04 -10.25
N SER A 286 5.22 -8.78 -10.71
CA SER A 286 6.31 -9.76 -10.67
C SER A 286 6.70 -10.15 -9.24
N TYR A 287 6.42 -9.30 -8.24
CA TYR A 287 6.70 -9.55 -6.83
C TYR A 287 5.78 -10.59 -6.17
N PHE A 288 4.76 -11.09 -6.88
CA PHE A 288 4.09 -12.32 -6.47
C PHE A 288 4.99 -13.57 -6.61
N GLY A 289 6.13 -13.45 -7.29
CA GLY A 289 7.04 -14.55 -7.57
C GLY A 289 6.36 -15.64 -8.40
N SER A 290 6.53 -16.90 -7.98
CA SER A 290 5.82 -18.04 -8.60
C SER A 290 4.37 -18.19 -8.11
N GLY A 291 3.89 -17.26 -7.27
CA GLY A 291 2.56 -17.25 -6.70
C GLY A 291 2.46 -17.87 -5.31
N ASP A 292 3.53 -18.42 -4.74
CA ASP A 292 3.48 -18.89 -3.36
C ASP A 292 4.78 -18.78 -2.56
N ASP A 293 5.79 -18.10 -3.11
CA ASP A 293 7.14 -18.07 -2.54
C ASP A 293 7.71 -16.68 -2.27
N GLU A 294 7.07 -15.60 -2.74
CA GLU A 294 7.52 -14.20 -2.56
C GLU A 294 6.50 -13.36 -1.78
N ALA A 295 6.01 -12.21 -2.27
CA ALA A 295 5.01 -11.42 -1.57
C ALA A 295 3.63 -12.10 -1.65
N GLN A 296 2.90 -12.16 -0.54
CA GLN A 296 1.52 -12.62 -0.54
C GLN A 296 0.57 -11.54 -1.07
N MET A 297 0.99 -10.28 -1.01
CA MET A 297 0.17 -9.16 -1.43
C MET A 297 1.03 -8.09 -2.11
N VAL A 298 0.49 -7.43 -3.13
CA VAL A 298 1.16 -6.29 -3.80
C VAL A 298 0.19 -5.12 -3.91
N TYR A 299 0.70 -3.91 -3.75
CA TYR A 299 -0.12 -2.70 -3.95
C TYR A 299 -0.63 -2.61 -5.39
N ASN A 300 -1.91 -2.30 -5.58
CA ASN A 300 -2.51 -2.12 -6.91
C ASN A 300 -2.35 -0.67 -7.40
N PHE A 301 -1.11 -0.26 -7.65
CA PHE A 301 -0.76 1.14 -7.93
C PHE A 301 -1.34 1.72 -9.22
N ALA A 302 -1.74 0.90 -10.19
CA ALA A 302 -2.42 1.37 -11.40
C ALA A 302 -3.86 1.81 -11.13
N LEU A 303 -4.50 1.28 -10.08
CA LEU A 303 -5.91 1.53 -9.79
C LEU A 303 -6.21 3.01 -9.45
N PRO A 304 -5.51 3.69 -8.52
CA PRO A 304 -5.78 5.08 -8.18
C PRO A 304 -5.84 6.06 -9.37
N PRO A 305 -4.80 6.17 -10.23
CA PRO A 305 -4.82 7.09 -11.36
C PRO A 305 -5.87 6.72 -12.42
N LEU A 306 -6.14 5.42 -12.63
CA LEU A 306 -7.18 4.98 -13.57
C LEU A 306 -8.59 5.36 -13.10
N LEU A 307 -8.85 5.26 -11.79
CA LEU A 307 -10.12 5.72 -11.21
C LEU A 307 -10.29 7.24 -11.34
N VAL A 308 -9.23 8.02 -11.08
CA VAL A 308 -9.23 9.48 -11.30
C VAL A 308 -9.51 9.80 -12.76
N HIS A 309 -8.76 9.20 -13.68
CA HIS A 309 -8.95 9.35 -15.11
C HIS A 309 -10.40 9.05 -15.53
N SER A 310 -10.96 7.93 -15.05
CA SER A 310 -12.31 7.52 -15.41
C SER A 310 -13.41 8.41 -14.88
N ILE A 311 -13.27 8.97 -13.67
CA ILE A 311 -14.23 9.94 -13.13
C ILE A 311 -14.16 11.28 -13.87
N LEU A 312 -12.96 11.76 -14.17
CA LEU A 312 -12.77 13.06 -14.81
C LEU A 312 -13.23 13.06 -16.28
N ASN A 313 -13.09 11.92 -16.97
CA ASN A 313 -13.57 11.74 -18.34
C ASN A 313 -15.01 11.19 -18.44
N GLY A 314 -15.59 10.72 -17.33
CA GLY A 314 -16.85 9.98 -17.36
C GLY A 314 -16.78 8.72 -18.22
N ASN A 315 -15.59 8.12 -18.36
CA ASN A 315 -15.31 7.01 -19.27
C ASN A 315 -14.42 5.94 -18.61
N THR A 316 -14.85 4.70 -18.68
CA THR A 316 -14.26 3.52 -18.03
C THR A 316 -13.58 2.58 -19.02
N LYS A 317 -13.47 2.93 -20.31
CA LYS A 317 -12.90 2.05 -21.35
C LYS A 317 -11.49 1.58 -21.02
N THR A 318 -10.61 2.50 -20.64
CA THR A 318 -9.21 2.17 -20.31
C THR A 318 -9.13 1.40 -18.99
N LEU A 319 -9.93 1.78 -17.98
CA LEU A 319 -10.06 1.05 -16.72
C LEU A 319 -10.54 -0.39 -16.94
N ASN A 320 -11.59 -0.61 -17.74
CA ASN A 320 -12.13 -1.92 -18.10
C ASN A 320 -11.09 -2.76 -18.87
N SER A 321 -10.38 -2.14 -19.82
CA SER A 321 -9.35 -2.83 -20.61
C SER A 321 -8.21 -3.32 -19.73
N TRP A 322 -7.71 -2.46 -18.84
CA TRP A 322 -6.68 -2.83 -17.86
C TRP A 322 -7.21 -3.86 -16.85
N ALA A 323 -8.40 -3.69 -16.30
CA ALA A 323 -8.94 -4.62 -15.32
C ALA A 323 -9.05 -6.05 -15.87
N LYS A 324 -9.44 -6.20 -17.15
CA LYS A 324 -9.49 -7.49 -17.85
C LYS A 324 -8.12 -8.16 -18.02
N THR A 325 -6.99 -7.45 -17.85
CA THR A 325 -5.64 -8.05 -17.87
C THR A 325 -5.19 -8.56 -16.50
N LEU A 326 -5.90 -8.19 -15.42
CA LEU A 326 -5.54 -8.61 -14.06
C LEU A 326 -5.65 -10.12 -13.92
N THR A 327 -4.54 -10.73 -13.58
CA THR A 327 -4.42 -12.16 -13.30
C THR A 327 -3.59 -12.35 -12.04
N LEU A 328 -3.86 -13.42 -11.31
CA LEU A 328 -3.08 -13.83 -10.15
C LEU A 328 -2.36 -15.14 -10.50
N PRO A 329 -1.08 -15.29 -10.16
CA PRO A 329 -0.32 -16.52 -10.44
C PRO A 329 -0.80 -17.73 -9.62
N SER A 330 -1.56 -17.51 -8.54
CA SER A 330 -2.14 -18.57 -7.70
C SER A 330 -3.36 -18.05 -6.94
N ASP A 331 -4.01 -18.94 -6.19
CA ASP A 331 -5.08 -18.64 -5.22
C ASP A 331 -4.57 -18.28 -3.81
N LYS A 332 -3.25 -18.08 -3.64
CA LYS A 332 -2.60 -17.77 -2.36
C LYS A 332 -2.11 -16.33 -2.26
N VAL A 333 -2.23 -15.56 -3.34
CA VAL A 333 -1.80 -14.16 -3.42
C VAL A 333 -2.97 -13.29 -3.80
N CYS A 334 -2.93 -12.01 -3.44
CA CYS A 334 -3.98 -11.07 -3.81
C CYS A 334 -3.46 -9.64 -3.97
N PHE A 335 -4.25 -8.78 -4.61
CA PHE A 335 -3.93 -7.35 -4.68
C PHE A 335 -4.29 -6.64 -3.37
N PHE A 336 -3.57 -5.56 -3.06
CA PHE A 336 -3.97 -4.56 -2.09
C PHE A 336 -4.50 -3.34 -2.82
N ASN A 337 -5.82 -3.21 -2.80
CA ASN A 337 -6.54 -2.21 -3.58
C ASN A 337 -6.74 -0.95 -2.75
N PHE A 338 -6.37 0.20 -3.28
CA PHE A 338 -6.46 1.47 -2.57
C PHE A 338 -6.77 2.61 -3.56
N THR A 339 -7.16 3.77 -3.03
CA THR A 339 -7.38 4.99 -3.82
C THR A 339 -6.34 6.07 -3.53
N ALA A 340 -5.79 6.09 -2.32
CA ALA A 340 -4.80 7.07 -1.90
C ALA A 340 -3.87 6.49 -0.84
N SER A 341 -2.72 7.10 -0.70
CA SER A 341 -1.70 6.75 0.30
C SER A 341 -1.14 8.01 0.94
N HIS A 342 -0.17 7.83 1.82
CA HIS A 342 0.65 8.93 2.31
C HIS A 342 1.47 9.58 1.20
N ASP A 343 1.86 8.79 0.19
CA ASP A 343 2.33 9.29 -1.09
C ASP A 343 1.15 9.82 -1.92
N GLY A 344 1.47 10.65 -2.91
CA GLY A 344 0.48 11.10 -3.87
C GLY A 344 0.02 9.98 -4.81
N ILE A 345 -0.75 10.34 -5.82
CA ILE A 345 -1.18 9.40 -6.86
C ILE A 345 -0.03 9.24 -7.84
N GLY A 346 0.64 8.09 -7.81
CA GLY A 346 1.73 7.75 -8.73
C GLY A 346 1.26 7.63 -10.18
N LEU A 347 2.06 8.14 -11.11
CA LEU A 347 1.77 8.11 -12.55
C LEU A 347 2.61 7.08 -13.32
N ARG A 348 3.73 6.61 -12.75
CA ARG A 348 4.49 5.47 -13.31
C ARG A 348 3.67 4.19 -13.53
N PRO A 349 2.74 3.80 -12.65
CA PRO A 349 2.00 2.54 -12.77
C PRO A 349 1.08 2.46 -13.98
N VAL A 350 0.68 3.61 -14.52
CA VAL A 350 -0.17 3.73 -15.72
C VAL A 350 0.62 3.93 -17.00
N LYS A 351 1.96 3.90 -16.93
CA LYS A 351 2.80 3.80 -18.12
C LYS A 351 2.40 2.54 -18.89
N ASP A 352 2.25 2.69 -20.21
CA ASP A 352 1.76 1.66 -21.13
C ASP A 352 0.28 1.27 -20.96
N ILE A 353 -0.48 1.99 -20.11
CA ILE A 353 -1.92 1.82 -19.92
C ILE A 353 -2.67 3.07 -20.40
N LEU A 354 -2.27 4.26 -19.90
CA LEU A 354 -2.75 5.55 -20.37
C LEU A 354 -1.79 6.10 -21.40
N LYS A 355 -2.32 6.81 -22.40
CA LYS A 355 -1.52 7.61 -23.32
C LYS A 355 -1.00 8.86 -22.62
N ASP A 356 0.09 9.44 -23.13
CA ASP A 356 0.67 10.66 -22.57
C ASP A 356 -0.34 11.81 -22.53
N GLU A 357 -1.22 11.95 -23.53
CA GLU A 357 -2.25 12.99 -23.51
C GLU A 357 -3.33 12.77 -22.43
N GLU A 358 -3.62 11.51 -22.09
CA GLU A 358 -4.54 11.16 -21.00
C GLU A 358 -3.90 11.43 -19.63
N VAL A 359 -2.57 11.23 -19.51
CA VAL A 359 -1.79 11.58 -18.32
C VAL A 359 -1.73 13.11 -18.16
N ASP A 360 -1.45 13.84 -19.22
CA ASP A 360 -1.44 15.31 -19.21
C ASP A 360 -2.81 15.89 -18.85
N PHE A 361 -3.88 15.27 -19.33
CA PHE A 361 -5.25 15.65 -18.95
C PHE A 361 -5.50 15.54 -17.45
N ILE A 362 -5.15 14.41 -16.81
CA ILE A 362 -5.35 14.26 -15.36
C ILE A 362 -4.43 15.19 -14.56
N VAL A 363 -3.20 15.42 -15.02
CA VAL A 363 -2.26 16.38 -14.44
C VAL A 363 -2.87 17.78 -14.43
N GLN A 364 -3.34 18.25 -15.59
CA GLN A 364 -3.96 19.56 -15.73
C GLN A 364 -5.20 19.68 -14.82
N LYS A 365 -6.08 18.67 -14.82
CA LYS A 365 -7.30 18.69 -14.00
C LYS A 365 -7.00 18.75 -12.51
N VAL A 366 -6.05 17.97 -12.03
CA VAL A 366 -5.66 18.01 -10.62
C VAL A 366 -5.05 19.36 -10.25
N GLN A 367 -4.26 19.99 -11.13
CA GLN A 367 -3.76 21.34 -10.91
C GLN A 367 -4.88 22.39 -10.90
N GLU A 368 -5.87 22.29 -11.80
CA GLU A 368 -7.09 23.12 -11.78
C GLU A 368 -7.88 22.93 -10.49
N HIS A 369 -7.85 21.72 -9.91
CA HIS A 369 -8.45 21.44 -8.60
C HIS A 369 -7.57 21.91 -7.42
N GLY A 370 -6.40 22.46 -7.72
CA GLY A 370 -5.43 22.98 -6.77
C GLY A 370 -4.64 21.91 -6.01
N GLY A 371 -4.49 20.74 -6.62
CA GLY A 371 -3.41 19.82 -6.32
C GLY A 371 -2.09 20.27 -6.95
N LEU A 372 -1.01 19.55 -6.61
CA LEU A 372 0.35 19.83 -7.04
C LEU A 372 0.94 18.62 -7.77
N VAL A 373 2.03 18.81 -8.52
CA VAL A 373 2.66 17.73 -9.29
C VAL A 373 4.15 17.69 -9.01
N SER A 374 4.63 16.50 -8.65
CA SER A 374 6.05 16.22 -8.55
C SER A 374 6.53 15.65 -9.88
N PHE A 375 7.69 16.12 -10.33
CA PHE A 375 8.28 15.72 -11.61
C PHE A 375 9.56 14.91 -11.39
N ARG A 376 9.83 13.97 -12.28
CA ARG A 376 11.10 13.26 -12.38
C ARG A 376 11.92 13.85 -13.52
N ALA A 377 13.23 13.95 -13.34
CA ALA A 377 14.15 14.30 -14.43
C ALA A 377 14.53 13.03 -15.20
N GLU A 378 14.44 13.10 -16.52
CA GLU A 378 14.90 12.05 -17.44
C GLU A 378 16.37 12.27 -17.84
N GLU A 379 17.00 11.26 -18.44
CA GLU A 379 18.41 11.31 -18.87
C GLU A 379 18.69 12.42 -19.89
N ASP A 380 17.70 12.76 -20.72
CA ASP A 380 17.78 13.82 -21.71
C ASP A 380 17.49 15.23 -21.14
N GLY A 381 17.27 15.33 -19.82
CA GLY A 381 16.96 16.57 -19.11
C GLY A 381 15.49 16.99 -19.18
N THR A 382 14.63 16.23 -19.87
CA THR A 382 13.18 16.46 -19.84
C THR A 382 12.60 16.11 -18.47
N LYS A 383 11.39 16.61 -18.19
CA LYS A 383 10.68 16.36 -16.93
C LYS A 383 9.36 15.66 -17.21
N THR A 384 9.17 14.50 -16.61
CA THR A 384 7.93 13.73 -16.70
C THR A 384 7.13 13.86 -15.40
N PRO A 385 5.80 14.02 -15.46
CA PRO A 385 4.95 13.94 -14.27
C PRO A 385 5.13 12.60 -13.56
N TYR A 386 5.46 12.63 -12.28
CA TYR A 386 5.74 11.43 -11.49
C TYR A 386 4.61 11.11 -10.51
N GLU A 387 4.08 12.15 -9.84
CA GLU A 387 3.12 11.99 -8.75
C GLU A 387 2.20 13.21 -8.63
N LEU A 388 0.89 12.95 -8.53
CA LEU A 388 -0.12 13.95 -8.23
C LEU A 388 -0.30 14.07 -6.71
N ASN A 389 -0.04 15.26 -6.17
CA ASN A 389 -0.12 15.55 -4.75
C ASN A 389 -1.45 16.26 -4.48
N CYS A 390 -2.41 15.54 -3.92
CA CYS A 390 -3.72 16.04 -3.55
C CYS A 390 -4.43 15.07 -2.59
N SER A 391 -5.41 15.59 -1.85
CA SER A 391 -6.44 14.74 -1.24
C SER A 391 -7.27 14.10 -2.33
N TYR A 392 -7.60 12.81 -2.17
CA TYR A 392 -8.23 12.04 -3.25
C TYR A 392 -9.56 12.63 -3.71
N ILE A 393 -10.39 13.13 -2.78
CA ILE A 393 -11.67 13.78 -3.12
C ILE A 393 -11.48 15.02 -4.02
N ASP A 394 -10.38 15.74 -3.84
CA ASP A 394 -10.03 16.91 -4.66
C ASP A 394 -9.39 16.52 -5.99
N ALA A 395 -8.78 15.35 -6.10
CA ALA A 395 -8.39 14.81 -7.40
C ALA A 395 -9.62 14.64 -8.31
N LEU A 396 -10.77 14.24 -7.71
CA LEU A 396 -11.99 13.92 -8.43
C LEU A 396 -12.91 15.12 -8.69
N THR A 397 -12.73 16.25 -7.99
CA THR A 397 -13.71 17.34 -7.99
C THR A 397 -13.10 18.73 -8.01
N ASN A 398 -13.80 19.63 -8.69
CA ASN A 398 -13.42 21.04 -8.70
C ASN A 398 -13.62 21.67 -7.29
N PRO A 399 -12.82 22.67 -6.88
CA PRO A 399 -13.00 23.41 -5.63
C PRO A 399 -14.38 24.02 -5.44
N ASN A 400 -15.09 24.35 -6.53
CA ASN A 400 -16.43 24.94 -6.49
C ASN A 400 -17.56 23.92 -6.72
N GLU A 401 -17.24 22.62 -6.83
CA GLU A 401 -18.23 21.55 -6.97
C GLU A 401 -19.21 21.51 -5.77
N ASP A 402 -20.38 20.92 -5.93
CA ASP A 402 -21.29 20.68 -4.81
C ASP A 402 -20.84 19.46 -3.97
N ASP A 403 -21.10 19.50 -2.66
CA ASP A 403 -20.71 18.43 -1.75
C ASP A 403 -21.44 17.11 -2.02
N ALA A 404 -22.66 17.14 -2.58
CA ALA A 404 -23.34 15.92 -2.99
C ALA A 404 -22.64 15.25 -4.19
N ILE A 405 -22.07 16.03 -5.11
CA ILE A 405 -21.31 15.47 -6.24
C ILE A 405 -19.95 14.93 -5.77
N ARG A 406 -19.28 15.63 -4.84
CA ARG A 406 -18.06 15.15 -4.18
C ARG A 406 -18.27 13.81 -3.50
N LEU A 407 -19.31 13.73 -2.68
CA LEU A 407 -19.67 12.51 -1.98
C LEU A 407 -19.89 11.37 -2.98
N LYS A 408 -20.67 11.61 -4.03
CA LYS A 408 -20.96 10.60 -5.07
C LYS A 408 -19.70 10.11 -5.79
N ARG A 409 -18.84 11.02 -6.26
CA ARG A 409 -17.59 10.67 -6.97
C ARG A 409 -16.61 9.95 -6.05
N LEU A 410 -16.50 10.36 -4.80
CA LEU A 410 -15.68 9.65 -3.82
C LEU A 410 -16.25 8.25 -3.56
N LEU A 411 -17.55 8.13 -3.26
CA LEU A 411 -18.13 6.83 -2.92
C LEU A 411 -18.08 5.84 -4.08
N VAL A 412 -18.25 6.26 -5.33
CA VAL A 412 -18.19 5.32 -6.46
C VAL A 412 -16.79 4.73 -6.61
N THR A 413 -15.74 5.55 -6.47
CA THR A 413 -14.34 5.08 -6.53
C THR A 413 -13.98 4.22 -5.31
N GLN A 414 -14.42 4.59 -4.11
CA GLN A 414 -14.22 3.76 -2.92
C GLN A 414 -14.98 2.43 -2.99
N ALA A 415 -16.22 2.43 -3.52
CA ALA A 415 -16.99 1.21 -3.72
C ALA A 415 -16.38 0.30 -4.80
N THR A 416 -15.72 0.87 -5.82
CA THR A 416 -14.92 0.10 -6.76
C THR A 416 -13.76 -0.58 -6.05
N VAL A 417 -12.98 0.12 -5.22
CA VAL A 417 -11.90 -0.49 -4.43
C VAL A 417 -12.43 -1.60 -3.51
N LEU A 418 -13.59 -1.38 -2.87
CA LEU A 418 -14.28 -2.39 -2.05
C LEU A 418 -14.86 -3.57 -2.85
N ALA A 419 -14.90 -3.53 -4.18
CA ALA A 419 -15.39 -4.63 -5.01
C ALA A 419 -14.29 -5.32 -5.82
N MET A 420 -13.11 -4.70 -5.93
CA MET A 420 -11.95 -5.27 -6.61
C MET A 420 -11.46 -6.54 -5.89
N PRO A 421 -10.97 -7.55 -6.64
CA PRO A 421 -10.40 -8.75 -6.05
C PRO A 421 -9.16 -8.41 -5.23
N GLY A 422 -9.17 -8.78 -3.95
CA GLY A 422 -8.10 -8.47 -3.00
C GLY A 422 -8.57 -7.78 -1.72
N VAL A 423 -7.60 -7.23 -0.99
CA VAL A 423 -7.79 -6.56 0.30
C VAL A 423 -7.85 -5.04 0.10
N PRO A 424 -8.89 -4.35 0.57
CA PRO A 424 -8.98 -2.89 0.54
C PRO A 424 -8.07 -2.23 1.59
N GLY A 425 -7.27 -1.28 1.12
CA GLY A 425 -6.56 -0.28 1.91
C GLY A 425 -7.29 1.05 1.87
N ILE A 426 -7.69 1.55 3.03
CA ILE A 426 -8.43 2.81 3.21
C ILE A 426 -7.50 3.83 3.84
N TYR A 427 -7.12 4.85 3.09
CA TYR A 427 -6.36 5.95 3.66
C TYR A 427 -7.22 6.83 4.56
N PHE A 428 -6.70 7.22 5.71
CA PHE A 428 -7.42 7.97 6.74
C PHE A 428 -8.15 9.21 6.17
N HIS A 429 -7.49 9.97 5.29
CA HIS A 429 -8.05 11.16 4.68
C HIS A 429 -9.25 10.86 3.75
N SER A 430 -9.25 9.71 3.08
CA SER A 430 -10.41 9.24 2.28
C SER A 430 -11.56 8.77 3.16
N LEU A 431 -11.27 8.27 4.37
CA LEU A 431 -12.28 7.85 5.35
C LEU A 431 -13.04 9.04 5.93
N VAL A 432 -12.34 10.12 6.28
CA VAL A 432 -12.95 11.31 6.93
C VAL A 432 -13.30 12.43 5.94
N GLY A 433 -13.05 12.25 4.64
CA GLY A 433 -13.41 13.22 3.59
C GLY A 433 -12.55 14.49 3.60
N SER A 434 -11.27 14.37 3.96
CA SER A 434 -10.34 15.51 4.02
C SER A 434 -10.14 16.19 2.68
N ARG A 435 -9.87 17.51 2.74
CA ARG A 435 -9.57 18.36 1.58
C ARG A 435 -8.08 18.71 1.56
N ASN A 436 -7.63 19.29 0.44
CA ASN A 436 -6.24 19.73 0.25
C ASN A 436 -5.75 20.66 1.37
N TYR A 437 -4.75 20.20 2.12
CA TYR A 437 -4.10 20.94 3.21
C TYR A 437 -3.05 21.92 2.68
N ARG A 438 -3.53 22.96 1.99
CA ARG A 438 -2.67 23.94 1.31
C ARG A 438 -1.79 24.72 2.28
N ASP A 439 -2.29 25.02 3.47
CA ASP A 439 -1.50 25.74 4.45
C ASP A 439 -0.33 24.89 4.94
N GLY A 440 -0.50 23.57 5.11
CA GLY A 440 0.62 22.67 5.39
C GLY A 440 1.73 22.76 4.35
N VAL A 441 1.38 22.70 3.06
CA VAL A 441 2.36 22.84 1.97
C VAL A 441 3.11 24.17 2.03
N LYS A 442 2.42 25.28 2.32
CA LYS A 442 3.07 26.60 2.44
C LYS A 442 4.09 26.63 3.58
N HIS A 443 3.81 25.95 4.69
CA HIS A 443 4.70 25.91 5.85
C HIS A 443 5.89 24.97 5.64
N THR A 444 5.68 23.80 5.02
CA THR A 444 6.73 22.78 4.87
C THR A 444 7.56 22.95 3.60
N GLY A 445 6.98 23.55 2.55
CA GLY A 445 7.55 23.56 1.20
C GLY A 445 7.50 22.19 0.50
N VAL A 446 6.83 21.20 1.09
CA VAL A 446 6.76 19.82 0.58
C VAL A 446 5.37 19.55 0.01
N ASN A 447 5.30 19.21 -1.28
CA ASN A 447 4.03 18.97 -1.98
C ASN A 447 3.16 17.90 -1.30
N ARG A 448 3.78 16.81 -0.82
CA ARG A 448 3.10 15.68 -0.17
C ARG A 448 2.40 16.06 1.13
N THR A 449 2.74 17.19 1.77
CA THR A 449 2.02 17.66 2.97
C THR A 449 0.54 17.93 2.69
N ILE A 450 0.15 18.16 1.42
CA ILE A 450 -1.22 18.50 1.02
C ILE A 450 -2.27 17.44 1.38
N ASN A 451 -1.89 16.17 1.55
CA ASN A 451 -2.77 15.06 1.94
C ASN A 451 -2.28 14.35 3.22
N ARG A 452 -1.64 15.10 4.13
CA ARG A 452 -1.07 14.61 5.39
C ARG A 452 -1.46 15.47 6.61
N GLU A 453 -2.59 16.17 6.53
CA GLU A 453 -3.06 17.04 7.63
C GLU A 453 -3.26 16.24 8.92
N LYS A 454 -2.74 16.74 10.05
CA LYS A 454 -2.94 16.12 11.36
C LYS A 454 -4.10 16.80 12.07
N TYR A 455 -4.98 16.02 12.70
CA TYR A 455 -6.17 16.56 13.35
C TYR A 455 -6.07 16.50 14.87
N HIS A 456 -6.47 17.58 15.54
CA HIS A 456 -6.84 17.48 16.95
C HIS A 456 -8.16 16.72 17.06
N ILE A 457 -8.22 15.71 17.94
CA ILE A 457 -9.36 14.78 17.99
C ILE A 457 -10.70 15.48 18.24
N ASP A 458 -10.75 16.48 19.14
CA ASP A 458 -11.99 17.20 19.44
C ASP A 458 -12.56 17.96 18.22
N TRP A 459 -11.68 18.46 17.34
CA TRP A 459 -12.11 19.12 16.10
C TRP A 459 -12.69 18.09 15.12
N LEU A 460 -12.00 16.96 14.97
CA LEU A 460 -12.43 15.90 14.06
C LEU A 460 -13.78 15.30 14.50
N GLU A 461 -13.96 15.02 15.79
CA GLU A 461 -15.24 14.53 16.35
C GLU A 461 -16.38 15.52 16.10
N ASN A 462 -16.13 16.82 16.19
CA ASN A 462 -17.12 17.84 15.84
C ASN A 462 -17.50 17.78 14.35
N GLU A 463 -16.52 17.67 13.44
CA GLU A 463 -16.82 17.58 12.00
C GLU A 463 -17.54 16.28 11.62
N LEU A 464 -17.19 15.17 12.27
CA LEU A 464 -17.81 13.86 12.08
C LEU A 464 -19.19 13.72 12.75
N SER A 465 -19.59 14.64 13.62
CA SER A 465 -20.91 14.64 14.25
C SER A 465 -21.88 15.68 13.67
N LYS A 466 -21.36 16.71 12.99
CA LYS A 466 -22.15 17.79 12.39
C LYS A 466 -23.00 17.31 11.21
N GLN A 467 -24.32 17.29 11.40
CA GLN A 467 -25.28 16.92 10.36
C GLN A 467 -25.15 17.84 9.13
N GLY A 468 -25.19 17.23 7.94
CA GLY A 468 -25.03 17.92 6.67
C GLY A 468 -23.58 18.31 6.33
N SER A 469 -22.59 18.05 7.18
CA SER A 469 -21.18 18.22 6.79
C SER A 469 -20.78 17.16 5.77
N LEU A 470 -19.85 17.52 4.88
CA LEU A 470 -19.25 16.58 3.93
C LEU A 470 -18.53 15.45 4.67
N ALA A 471 -17.75 15.77 5.71
CA ALA A 471 -16.99 14.80 6.49
C ALA A 471 -17.90 13.71 7.09
N LYS A 472 -18.99 14.12 7.76
CA LYS A 472 -19.98 13.20 8.33
C LYS A 472 -20.64 12.33 7.26
N SER A 473 -21.02 12.94 6.13
CA SER A 473 -21.67 12.24 5.03
C SER A 473 -20.75 11.18 4.39
N VAL A 474 -19.47 11.52 4.18
CA VAL A 474 -18.44 10.59 3.67
C VAL A 474 -18.24 9.46 4.68
N PHE A 475 -18.00 9.80 5.94
CA PHE A 475 -17.67 8.83 6.98
C PHE A 475 -18.76 7.78 7.18
N ASP A 476 -20.01 8.21 7.33
CA ASP A 476 -21.15 7.32 7.51
C ASP A 476 -21.40 6.45 6.27
N SER A 477 -21.41 7.07 5.09
CA SER A 477 -21.72 6.37 3.84
C SER A 477 -20.65 5.33 3.53
N TYR A 478 -19.37 5.67 3.77
CA TYR A 478 -18.28 4.76 3.52
C TYR A 478 -18.25 3.62 4.54
N LYS A 479 -18.43 3.91 5.84
CA LYS A 479 -18.59 2.87 6.87
C LYS A 479 -19.74 1.92 6.56
N ARG A 480 -20.86 2.43 6.05
CA ARG A 480 -22.00 1.60 5.63
C ARG A 480 -21.62 0.65 4.49
N LEU A 481 -20.94 1.14 3.45
CA LEU A 481 -20.46 0.30 2.34
C LEU A 481 -19.50 -0.80 2.82
N ILE A 482 -18.56 -0.46 3.69
CA ILE A 482 -17.62 -1.42 4.26
C ILE A 482 -18.38 -2.47 5.08
N SER A 483 -19.31 -2.05 5.94
CA SER A 483 -20.12 -2.95 6.77
C SER A 483 -20.92 -3.95 5.94
N ILE A 484 -21.44 -3.53 4.78
CA ILE A 484 -22.11 -4.43 3.83
C ILE A 484 -21.07 -5.39 3.23
N ARG A 485 -19.95 -4.88 2.69
CA ARG A 485 -18.89 -5.70 2.06
C ARG A 485 -18.43 -6.85 2.96
N ILE A 486 -18.07 -6.55 4.22
CA ILE A 486 -17.46 -7.54 5.13
C ILE A 486 -18.38 -8.71 5.49
N ASN A 487 -19.68 -8.60 5.21
CA ASN A 487 -20.67 -9.65 5.44
C ASN A 487 -20.94 -10.52 4.21
N GLU A 488 -20.27 -10.26 3.08
CA GLU A 488 -20.52 -10.96 1.82
C GLU A 488 -19.34 -11.83 1.39
N GLU A 489 -19.50 -13.16 1.45
CA GLU A 489 -18.45 -14.13 1.09
C GLU A 489 -17.95 -13.98 -0.36
N ALA A 490 -18.76 -13.39 -1.25
CA ALA A 490 -18.35 -13.12 -2.63
C ALA A 490 -17.17 -12.14 -2.75
N PHE A 491 -16.97 -11.25 -1.76
CA PHE A 491 -15.82 -10.33 -1.73
C PHE A 491 -14.57 -10.92 -1.09
N ASN A 492 -14.51 -12.24 -0.91
CA ASN A 492 -13.29 -12.89 -0.41
C ASN A 492 -12.12 -12.57 -1.37
N PRO A 493 -10.93 -12.16 -0.87
CA PRO A 493 -9.77 -11.84 -1.70
C PRO A 493 -9.33 -12.94 -2.68
N PHE A 494 -9.63 -14.20 -2.36
CA PHE A 494 -9.28 -15.38 -3.17
C PHE A 494 -10.50 -15.97 -3.91
N GLY A 495 -11.62 -15.23 -3.93
CA GLY A 495 -12.79 -15.56 -4.73
C GLY A 495 -12.51 -15.47 -6.24
N LYS A 496 -13.38 -16.08 -7.04
CA LYS A 496 -13.31 -15.92 -8.50
C LYS A 496 -13.93 -14.59 -8.88
N PHE A 497 -13.37 -13.92 -9.88
CA PHE A 497 -13.89 -12.65 -10.37
C PHE A 497 -13.85 -12.61 -11.89
N ASN A 498 -14.74 -11.83 -12.48
CA ASN A 498 -14.72 -11.50 -13.90
C ASN A 498 -15.20 -10.06 -14.13
N PHE A 499 -14.54 -9.33 -15.01
CA PHE A 499 -14.94 -7.97 -15.37
C PHE A 499 -15.98 -8.01 -16.49
N LEU A 500 -17.12 -7.37 -16.27
CA LEU A 500 -18.23 -7.35 -17.24
C LEU A 500 -18.14 -6.13 -18.13
N ASP A 501 -18.31 -6.34 -19.44
CA ASP A 501 -18.42 -5.23 -20.39
C ASP A 501 -19.87 -4.74 -20.43
N MET A 502 -20.11 -3.56 -19.84
CA MET A 502 -21.43 -2.95 -19.73
C MET A 502 -21.45 -1.54 -20.35
N GLY A 503 -20.56 -1.30 -21.31
CA GLY A 503 -20.41 -0.01 -22.00
C GLY A 503 -19.36 0.90 -21.38
N GLU A 504 -19.12 2.05 -22.02
CA GLU A 504 -17.97 2.92 -21.71
C GLU A 504 -18.17 3.78 -20.46
N LYS A 505 -19.36 3.83 -19.85
CA LYS A 505 -19.65 4.62 -18.64
C LYS A 505 -19.73 3.79 -17.36
N ILE A 506 -19.70 2.46 -17.50
CA ILE A 506 -19.89 1.50 -16.42
C ILE A 506 -18.62 0.70 -16.19
N PHE A 507 -18.23 0.61 -14.91
CA PHE A 507 -17.29 -0.40 -14.46
C PHE A 507 -18.07 -1.47 -13.69
N ALA A 508 -17.88 -2.75 -14.05
CA ALA A 508 -18.62 -3.84 -13.45
C ALA A 508 -17.78 -5.09 -13.19
N ILE A 509 -17.97 -5.69 -12.01
CA ILE A 509 -17.23 -6.86 -11.52
C ILE A 509 -18.24 -7.93 -11.06
N ASP A 510 -18.17 -9.13 -11.64
CA ASP A 510 -18.87 -10.33 -11.19
C ASP A 510 -17.96 -11.09 -10.22
N ASN A 511 -18.18 -10.88 -8.92
CA ASN A 511 -17.47 -11.57 -7.85
C ASN A 511 -18.23 -12.83 -7.45
N VAL A 512 -17.53 -13.94 -7.32
CA VAL A 512 -18.08 -15.25 -6.99
C VAL A 512 -17.37 -15.79 -5.75
N CYS A 513 -18.14 -16.20 -4.74
CA CYS A 513 -17.57 -16.75 -3.52
C CYS A 513 -16.77 -18.02 -3.82
N ALA A 514 -15.79 -18.34 -2.98
CA ALA A 514 -14.89 -19.49 -3.19
C ALA A 514 -15.65 -20.83 -3.36
N LYS A 515 -16.81 -20.98 -2.70
CA LYS A 515 -17.68 -22.16 -2.79
C LYS A 515 -18.50 -22.22 -4.09
N GLY A 516 -18.57 -21.13 -4.87
CA GLY A 516 -19.31 -21.05 -6.13
C GLY A 516 -20.83 -21.07 -5.97
N VAL A 517 -21.36 -20.76 -4.79
CA VAL A 517 -22.81 -20.79 -4.49
C VAL A 517 -23.48 -19.43 -4.59
N GLU A 518 -22.73 -18.37 -4.29
CA GLU A 518 -23.20 -16.99 -4.30
C GLU A 518 -22.31 -16.11 -5.18
N ARG A 519 -22.92 -15.08 -5.76
CA ARG A 519 -22.24 -14.03 -6.52
C ARG A 519 -22.70 -12.65 -6.07
N ILE A 520 -21.84 -11.66 -6.30
CA ILE A 520 -22.19 -10.24 -6.28
C ILE A 520 -21.68 -9.59 -7.55
N ILE A 521 -22.59 -8.95 -8.28
CA ILE A 521 -22.24 -8.11 -9.43
C ILE A 521 -22.20 -6.67 -8.93
N ALA A 522 -20.98 -6.13 -8.78
CA ALA A 522 -20.77 -4.74 -8.44
C ALA A 522 -20.80 -3.89 -9.72
N ILE A 523 -21.71 -2.93 -9.80
CA ILE A 523 -21.94 -2.10 -10.99
C ILE A 523 -21.86 -0.63 -10.59
N HIS A 524 -20.99 0.11 -11.25
CA HIS A 524 -20.62 1.48 -10.89
C HIS A 524 -20.75 2.39 -12.11
N ASN A 525 -21.59 3.42 -12.02
CA ASN A 525 -21.67 4.47 -13.04
C ASN A 525 -20.60 5.53 -12.78
N PHE A 526 -19.67 5.73 -13.71
CA PHE A 526 -18.60 6.73 -13.58
C PHE A 526 -18.94 8.07 -14.23
N SER A 527 -20.14 8.21 -14.79
CA SER A 527 -20.58 9.42 -15.50
C SER A 527 -21.55 10.27 -14.68
N ASN A 528 -21.68 11.54 -15.09
CA ASN A 528 -22.69 12.48 -14.58
C ASN A 528 -24.07 12.29 -15.25
N GLU A 529 -24.27 11.24 -16.03
CA GLU A 529 -25.50 10.97 -16.76
C GLU A 529 -26.21 9.73 -16.22
N GLU A 530 -27.52 9.66 -16.45
CA GLU A 530 -28.25 8.41 -16.30
C GLU A 530 -27.83 7.45 -17.42
N VAL A 531 -27.56 6.19 -17.07
CA VAL A 531 -27.10 5.16 -18.00
C VAL A 531 -27.98 3.93 -17.93
N ILE A 532 -28.26 3.35 -19.11
CA ILE A 532 -29.01 2.11 -19.24
C ILE A 532 -28.01 0.95 -19.18
N CYS A 533 -28.23 0.04 -18.24
CA CYS A 533 -27.41 -1.15 -18.01
C CYS A 533 -28.16 -2.40 -18.46
N ILE A 534 -27.48 -3.29 -19.18
CA ILE A 534 -28.05 -4.56 -19.63
C ILE A 534 -27.23 -5.71 -19.03
N LEU A 535 -27.84 -6.55 -18.19
CA LEU A 535 -27.16 -7.71 -17.61
C LEU A 535 -26.89 -8.79 -18.67
N PRO A 536 -25.69 -9.40 -18.66
CA PRO A 536 -25.40 -10.55 -19.51
C PRO A 536 -26.39 -11.69 -19.31
N LYS A 537 -26.73 -12.40 -20.40
CA LYS A 537 -27.75 -13.46 -20.39
C LYS A 537 -27.36 -14.68 -19.52
N ASN A 538 -26.07 -14.92 -19.34
CA ASN A 538 -25.53 -16.01 -18.53
C ASN A 538 -25.65 -15.76 -17.01
N ILE A 539 -26.02 -14.55 -16.59
CA ILE A 539 -26.29 -14.26 -15.18
C ILE A 539 -27.69 -14.77 -14.80
N LYS A 540 -27.76 -15.56 -13.74
CA LYS A 540 -29.02 -16.12 -13.20
C LYS A 540 -29.76 -15.07 -12.38
N LEU A 541 -31.09 -15.10 -12.47
CA LEU A 541 -32.03 -14.28 -11.70
C LEU A 541 -32.76 -15.18 -10.67
N PRO A 542 -33.29 -14.63 -9.57
CA PRO A 542 -33.33 -13.21 -9.21
C PRO A 542 -32.00 -12.67 -8.69
N LEU A 543 -31.82 -11.35 -8.82
CA LEU A 543 -30.76 -10.58 -8.16
C LEU A 543 -31.36 -9.53 -7.24
N TYR A 544 -30.67 -9.24 -6.14
CA TYR A 544 -31.09 -8.29 -5.12
C TYR A 544 -30.01 -7.23 -4.90
N ASP A 545 -30.38 -5.95 -4.98
CA ASP A 545 -29.45 -4.86 -4.61
C ASP A 545 -29.28 -4.77 -3.10
N ILE A 546 -28.11 -5.15 -2.61
CA ILE A 546 -27.77 -5.16 -1.17
C ILE A 546 -27.42 -3.76 -0.64
N LEU A 547 -27.32 -2.74 -1.49
CA LEU A 547 -27.11 -1.35 -1.09
C LEU A 547 -28.42 -0.58 -0.90
N SER A 548 -29.52 -1.07 -1.46
CA SER A 548 -30.84 -0.46 -1.32
C SER A 548 -31.56 -0.97 -0.08
N THR A 549 -32.32 -0.09 0.59
CA THR A 549 -33.21 -0.49 1.70
C THR A 549 -34.49 -1.16 1.20
N ASN A 550 -34.89 -0.86 -0.03
CA ASN A 550 -35.96 -1.56 -0.73
C ASN A 550 -35.26 -2.62 -1.58
N TYR A 551 -35.37 -3.90 -1.22
CA TYR A 551 -34.81 -5.02 -2.00
C TYR A 551 -35.34 -4.96 -3.43
N GLY A 552 -34.68 -4.20 -4.30
CA GLY A 552 -35.00 -4.08 -5.70
C GLY A 552 -34.69 -5.42 -6.32
N VAL A 553 -35.72 -6.25 -6.51
CA VAL A 553 -35.57 -7.54 -7.13
C VAL A 553 -35.58 -7.33 -8.64
N LEU A 554 -34.49 -7.67 -9.32
CA LEU A 554 -34.59 -8.00 -10.73
C LEU A 554 -35.24 -9.39 -10.82
N SER A 555 -36.57 -9.42 -10.72
CA SER A 555 -37.37 -10.64 -10.67
C SER A 555 -37.73 -11.14 -12.07
N GLN A 556 -38.04 -12.43 -12.18
CA GLN A 556 -38.44 -13.06 -13.44
C GLN A 556 -39.85 -12.65 -13.94
N GLU A 557 -40.69 -12.03 -13.10
CA GLU A 557 -42.15 -11.97 -13.36
C GLU A 557 -42.69 -10.66 -13.98
N GLU A 558 -41.84 -9.77 -14.50
CA GLU A 558 -42.27 -8.75 -15.47
C GLU A 558 -41.48 -8.87 -16.78
N ASN A 559 -41.92 -9.83 -17.59
CA ASN A 559 -41.39 -10.25 -18.88
C ASN A 559 -39.96 -10.84 -18.82
N GLU A 560 -39.78 -12.01 -19.43
CA GLU A 560 -38.50 -12.64 -19.78
C GLU A 560 -37.53 -11.74 -20.60
N GLN A 561 -37.84 -10.46 -20.80
CA GLN A 561 -37.20 -9.55 -21.74
C GLN A 561 -36.46 -8.35 -21.15
N LYS A 562 -36.62 -7.93 -19.89
CA LYS A 562 -35.92 -6.72 -19.40
C LYS A 562 -34.86 -7.03 -18.33
N ARG A 563 -33.72 -7.55 -18.81
CA ARG A 563 -32.41 -7.51 -18.11
C ARG A 563 -31.83 -6.09 -18.08
N GLU A 564 -32.68 -5.09 -18.22
CA GLU A 564 -32.35 -3.68 -18.45
C GLU A 564 -32.82 -2.86 -17.26
N PHE A 565 -31.94 -2.04 -16.71
CA PHE A 565 -32.26 -1.10 -15.64
C PHE A 565 -31.42 0.18 -15.79
N LYS A 566 -31.83 1.24 -15.10
CA LYS A 566 -31.17 2.53 -15.13
C LYS A 566 -30.30 2.72 -13.90
N LEU A 567 -29.11 3.28 -14.09
CA LEU A 567 -28.29 3.82 -13.02
C LEU A 567 -28.25 5.33 -13.13
N ALA A 568 -28.60 6.00 -12.04
CA ALA A 568 -28.46 7.44 -11.89
C ALA A 568 -26.98 7.86 -11.96
N PRO A 569 -26.68 9.16 -12.20
CA PRO A 569 -25.33 9.69 -12.16
C PRO A 569 -24.55 9.26 -10.91
N TYR A 570 -23.38 8.66 -11.11
CA TYR A 570 -22.51 8.17 -10.04
C TYR A 570 -23.12 7.10 -9.10
N GLN A 571 -24.20 6.43 -9.51
CA GLN A 571 -24.83 5.39 -8.70
C GLN A 571 -23.96 4.13 -8.61
N ILE A 572 -24.01 3.52 -7.42
CA ILE A 572 -23.36 2.25 -7.07
C ILE A 572 -24.49 1.24 -6.83
N MET A 573 -24.36 0.04 -7.39
CA MET A 573 -25.30 -1.04 -7.18
C MET A 573 -24.54 -2.36 -6.98
N TRP A 574 -24.87 -3.12 -5.93
CA TRP A 574 -24.27 -4.44 -5.68
C TRP A 574 -25.38 -5.49 -5.73
N LEU A 575 -25.43 -6.24 -6.83
CA LEU A 575 -26.49 -7.20 -7.10
C LEU A 575 -26.07 -8.60 -6.64
N LYS A 576 -26.66 -9.09 -5.55
CA LYS A 576 -26.43 -10.43 -5.01
C LYS A 576 -27.37 -11.46 -5.62
N GLY A 577 -26.86 -12.65 -5.91
CA GLY A 577 -27.69 -13.81 -6.27
C GLY A 577 -26.96 -15.15 -6.15
N THR A 578 -27.70 -16.22 -6.43
CA THR A 578 -27.16 -17.60 -6.46
C THR A 578 -26.66 -17.97 -7.85
N ILE A 579 -25.66 -18.85 -7.93
CA ILE A 579 -25.14 -19.36 -9.21
C ILE A 579 -26.05 -20.46 -9.80
#